data_AF-A0A932RKU8-F1
#
_entry.id   AF-A0A932RKU8-F1
#
_cell.length_a   1.000
_cell.length_b   1.000
_cell.length_c   1.000
_cell.angle_alpha   90.00
_cell.angle_beta   90.00
_cell.angle_gamma   90.00
#
_symmetry.space_group_name_H-M   'P 1'
#
loop_
_entity.id
_entity.type
_entity.pdbx_description
1 polymer ?
#
loop_
_entity_poly.entity_id
_entity_poly.type
_entity_poly.pdbx_seq_one_letter_code
_entity_poly.pdbx_strand_id
1 'polypeptide(L)'
;MKKLNPKAPNFGGLSAVDTRLRNPRVTQWNIGIETGLAHSLFFKMFYVGTKGDHLFVTRQINPSLIEPATSQTDELARLSLFQGIVRTSTGSHLSRSNRIDPRFDGVGLVETSASSIYHGLQLQIQKRWSSRSAVQAAYTWSKSIDNISDALGVMLYDSSVPQTPFDIRSNRAVSAFDVPHRLVFYRVLELPLARNATGLPKVLFHGWSFNGIVQMGLFKCNPGFPARSTLELGEALRI
;
A
#
# COMPACT_ATOMS: atom_id res chain seq x y z
N MET A 1 14.49 -21.87 -32.79
CA MET A 1 14.49 -20.39 -32.85
C MET A 1 13.92 -19.95 -34.20
N LYS A 2 12.78 -19.25 -34.23
CA LYS A 2 12.28 -18.62 -35.47
C LYS A 2 13.26 -17.51 -35.85
N LYS A 3 13.86 -17.57 -37.04
CA LYS A 3 14.72 -16.50 -37.55
C LYS A 3 13.83 -15.29 -37.87
N LEU A 4 14.14 -14.13 -37.27
CA LEU A 4 13.44 -12.87 -37.54
C LEU A 4 13.74 -12.43 -38.99
N ASN A 5 12.70 -12.05 -39.75
CA ASN A 5 12.86 -11.51 -41.10
C ASN A 5 13.37 -10.06 -41.01
N PRO A 6 14.61 -9.75 -41.42
CA PRO A 6 15.18 -8.40 -41.28
C PRO A 6 14.46 -7.33 -42.12
N LYS A 7 13.60 -7.74 -43.08
CA LYS A 7 12.78 -6.85 -43.89
C LYS A 7 11.38 -6.60 -43.32
N ALA A 8 10.99 -7.28 -42.24
CA ALA A 8 9.70 -7.00 -41.59
C ALA A 8 9.70 -5.57 -41.04
N PRO A 9 8.68 -4.75 -41.36
CA PRO A 9 8.66 -3.35 -40.95
C PRO A 9 8.31 -3.17 -39.47
N ASN A 10 7.55 -4.10 -38.87
CA ASN A 10 7.25 -4.12 -37.44
C ASN A 10 7.10 -5.57 -36.93
N PHE A 11 7.84 -5.93 -35.88
CA PHE A 11 7.78 -7.23 -35.21
C PHE A 11 6.74 -7.29 -34.08
N GLY A 12 6.04 -6.19 -33.80
CA GLY A 12 5.08 -6.08 -32.71
C GLY A 12 5.73 -5.80 -31.36
N GLY A 13 4.93 -5.93 -30.30
CA GLY A 13 5.42 -5.85 -28.92
C GLY A 13 6.09 -7.15 -28.48
N LEU A 14 7.08 -7.04 -27.59
CA LEU A 14 7.78 -8.20 -27.05
C LEU A 14 8.04 -8.03 -25.55
N SER A 15 8.02 -9.14 -24.82
CA SER A 15 8.44 -9.18 -23.42
C SER A 15 9.70 -10.02 -23.32
N ALA A 16 10.78 -9.39 -22.87
CA ALA A 16 12.07 -10.01 -22.64
C ALA A 16 12.32 -10.12 -21.13
N VAL A 17 13.21 -11.02 -20.76
CA VAL A 17 13.64 -11.22 -19.37
C VAL A 17 15.11 -10.86 -19.29
N ASP A 18 15.52 -10.07 -18.29
CA ASP A 18 16.92 -9.75 -18.07
C ASP A 18 17.71 -11.03 -17.79
N THR A 19 18.83 -11.19 -18.49
CA THR A 19 19.77 -12.30 -18.26
C THR A 19 20.44 -12.26 -16.88
N ARG A 20 20.39 -11.10 -16.19
CA ARG A 20 21.01 -10.87 -14.87
C ARG A 20 19.98 -10.74 -13.74
N LEU A 21 18.86 -11.45 -13.84
CA LEU A 21 17.88 -11.51 -12.77
C LEU A 21 18.52 -11.96 -11.45
N ARG A 22 18.13 -11.28 -10.37
CA ARG A 22 18.51 -11.64 -9.00
C ARG A 22 17.26 -12.05 -8.23
N ASN A 23 17.40 -13.00 -7.32
CA ASN A 23 16.27 -13.38 -6.48
C ASN A 23 15.88 -12.20 -5.58
N PRO A 24 14.58 -11.87 -5.50
CA PRO A 24 14.07 -10.90 -4.54
C PRO A 24 14.50 -11.25 -3.13
N ARG A 25 14.96 -10.25 -2.37
CA ARG A 25 15.39 -10.42 -0.98
C ARG A 25 14.60 -9.50 -0.08
N VAL A 26 14.10 -10.05 1.03
CA VAL A 26 13.43 -9.28 2.07
C VAL A 26 14.23 -9.38 3.36
N THR A 27 14.65 -8.23 3.88
CA THR A 27 15.31 -8.12 5.18
C THR A 27 14.32 -7.50 6.16
N GLN A 28 14.15 -8.14 7.32
CA GLN A 28 13.24 -7.69 8.37
C GLN A 28 14.00 -7.45 9.67
N TRP A 29 13.58 -6.43 10.41
CA TRP A 29 14.06 -6.16 11.75
C TRP A 29 12.91 -5.71 12.63
N ASN A 30 12.95 -6.08 13.90
CA ASN A 30 11.98 -5.62 14.88
C ASN A 30 12.67 -5.34 16.21
N ILE A 31 12.13 -4.37 16.95
CA ILE A 31 12.58 -3.99 18.28
C ILE A 31 11.33 -3.80 19.13
N GLY A 32 11.30 -4.40 20.32
CA GLY A 32 10.13 -4.39 21.20
C GLY A 32 10.49 -4.04 22.63
N ILE A 33 9.61 -3.30 23.29
CA ILE A 33 9.63 -3.08 24.73
C ILE A 33 8.24 -3.40 25.27
N GLU A 34 8.19 -4.23 26.31
CA GLU A 34 6.98 -4.49 27.08
C GLU A 34 7.25 -4.17 28.55
N THR A 35 6.35 -3.44 29.18
CA THR A 35 6.51 -3.08 30.59
C THR A 35 5.16 -2.93 31.31
N GLY A 36 5.15 -3.30 32.59
CA GLY A 36 4.09 -2.93 33.52
C GLY A 36 4.35 -1.53 34.06
N LEU A 37 3.50 -0.56 33.71
CA LEU A 37 3.65 0.83 34.15
C LEU A 37 3.14 1.05 35.58
N ALA A 38 2.15 0.26 36.00
CA ALA A 38 1.57 0.31 37.34
C ALA A 38 0.94 -1.04 37.67
N HIS A 39 0.43 -1.19 38.90
CA HIS A 39 -0.44 -2.31 39.23
C HIS A 39 -1.58 -2.35 38.21
N SER A 40 -1.60 -3.42 37.41
CA SER A 40 -2.59 -3.72 36.38
C SER A 40 -2.63 -2.82 35.12
N LEU A 41 -1.62 -1.97 34.91
CA LEU A 41 -1.44 -1.19 33.67
C LEU A 41 -0.21 -1.69 32.90
N PHE A 42 -0.42 -2.10 31.65
CA PHE A 42 0.60 -2.67 30.78
C PHE A 42 0.75 -1.85 29.52
N PHE A 43 1.99 -1.66 29.08
CA PHE A 43 2.34 -0.96 27.87
C PHE A 43 3.26 -1.82 27.00
N LYS A 44 3.02 -1.79 25.70
CA LYS A 44 3.85 -2.43 24.69
C LYS A 44 4.14 -1.46 23.56
N MET A 45 5.37 -1.46 23.10
CA MET A 45 5.81 -0.73 21.92
C MET A 45 6.67 -1.64 21.06
N PHE A 46 6.30 -1.79 19.80
CA PHE A 46 7.06 -2.54 18.81
C PHE A 46 7.31 -1.68 17.59
N TYR A 47 8.56 -1.64 17.17
CA TYR A 47 8.96 -1.11 15.88
C TYR A 47 9.29 -2.27 14.95
N VAL A 48 8.78 -2.23 13.72
CA VAL A 48 9.03 -3.23 12.68
C VAL A 48 9.49 -2.51 11.42
N GLY A 49 10.58 -2.98 10.83
CA GLY A 49 11.04 -2.53 9.53
C GLY A 49 11.22 -3.70 8.58
N THR A 50 10.84 -3.47 7.33
CA THR A 50 11.00 -4.44 6.25
C THR A 50 11.60 -3.72 5.05
N LYS A 51 12.65 -4.28 4.45
CA LYS A 51 13.25 -3.78 3.22
C LYS A 51 13.24 -4.87 2.16
N GLY A 52 12.65 -4.58 1.01
CA GLY A 52 12.73 -5.39 -0.19
C GLY A 52 13.82 -4.87 -1.12
N ASP A 53 14.76 -5.74 -1.49
CA ASP A 53 15.76 -5.51 -2.54
C ASP A 53 15.52 -6.49 -3.70
N HIS A 54 15.93 -6.11 -4.91
CA HIS A 54 15.85 -6.95 -6.12
C HIS A 54 14.43 -7.41 -6.47
N LEU A 55 13.44 -6.54 -6.24
CA LEU A 55 12.05 -6.83 -6.60
C LEU A 55 11.86 -6.74 -8.11
N PHE A 56 10.89 -7.51 -8.63
CA PHE A 56 10.56 -7.52 -10.05
C PHE A 56 9.92 -6.21 -10.49
N VAL A 57 10.25 -5.81 -11.72
CA VAL A 57 9.66 -4.68 -12.43
C VAL A 57 9.67 -5.01 -13.92
N THR A 58 8.63 -4.54 -14.64
CA THR A 58 8.66 -4.50 -16.10
C THR A 58 9.06 -3.09 -16.54
N ARG A 59 10.26 -2.95 -17.10
CA ARG A 59 10.75 -1.68 -17.64
C ARG A 59 10.51 -1.62 -19.14
N GLN A 60 9.92 -0.53 -19.62
CA GLN A 60 9.75 -0.29 -21.06
C GLN A 60 11.10 0.12 -21.67
N ILE A 61 11.78 -0.78 -22.37
CA ILE A 61 13.12 -0.49 -22.96
C ILE A 61 13.04 0.11 -24.36
N ASN A 62 11.87 0.13 -24.97
CA ASN A 62 11.60 0.82 -26.23
C ASN A 62 10.50 1.89 -26.06
N PRO A 63 10.68 2.90 -25.18
CA PRO A 63 9.67 3.93 -24.97
C PRO A 63 9.58 4.86 -26.19
N SER A 64 8.44 5.55 -26.35
CA SER A 64 8.36 6.70 -27.24
C SER A 64 9.14 7.85 -26.62
N LEU A 65 9.94 8.56 -27.41
CA LEU A 65 10.74 9.70 -26.94
C LEU A 65 9.84 10.93 -26.79
N ILE A 66 9.12 11.02 -25.68
CA ILE A 66 8.36 12.20 -25.28
C ILE A 66 8.85 12.64 -23.91
N GLU A 67 9.26 13.89 -23.79
CA GLU A 67 9.55 14.48 -22.49
C GLU A 67 8.23 14.69 -21.73
N PRO A 68 8.12 14.23 -20.46
CA PRO A 68 6.95 14.50 -19.64
C PRO A 68 6.70 16.00 -19.53
N ALA A 69 5.43 16.42 -19.55
CA ALA A 69 5.09 17.82 -19.32
C ALA A 69 5.50 18.26 -17.91
N THR A 70 6.01 19.49 -17.76
CA THR A 70 6.48 20.00 -16.46
C THR A 70 5.42 20.77 -15.68
N SER A 71 4.28 21.09 -16.31
CA SER A 71 3.14 21.76 -15.69
C SER A 71 1.85 21.42 -16.44
N GLN A 72 0.70 21.68 -15.81
CA GLN A 72 -0.60 21.50 -16.47
C GLN A 72 -0.76 22.43 -17.69
N THR A 73 -0.16 23.62 -17.65
CA THR A 73 -0.14 24.54 -18.79
C THR A 73 0.68 24.00 -19.96
N ASP A 74 1.81 23.36 -19.68
CA ASP A 74 2.66 22.70 -20.69
C ASP A 74 1.97 21.46 -21.28
N GLU A 75 1.27 20.67 -20.45
CA GLU A 75 0.47 19.52 -20.90
C GLU A 75 -0.63 19.96 -21.88
N LEU A 76 -1.40 21.00 -21.54
CA LEU A 76 -2.46 21.52 -22.41
C LEU A 76 -1.89 22.11 -23.71
N ALA A 77 -0.76 22.82 -23.65
CA ALA A 77 -0.11 23.39 -24.82
C ALA A 77 0.43 22.33 -25.79
N ARG A 78 0.85 21.16 -25.26
CA ARG A 78 1.44 20.07 -26.03
C ARG A 78 0.47 18.91 -26.30
N LEU A 79 -0.80 19.04 -25.93
CA LEU A 79 -1.79 17.96 -26.04
C LEU A 79 -1.90 17.39 -27.46
N SER A 80 -1.91 18.25 -28.49
CA SER A 80 -1.98 17.84 -29.89
C SER A 80 -0.72 17.07 -30.34
N LEU A 81 0.46 17.51 -29.90
CA LEU A 81 1.72 16.80 -30.13
C LEU A 81 1.69 15.43 -29.45
N PHE A 82 1.25 15.37 -28.19
CA PHE A 82 1.16 14.11 -27.43
C PHE A 82 0.22 13.12 -28.13
N GLN A 83 -0.98 13.57 -28.53
CA GLN A 83 -1.93 12.74 -29.28
C GLN A 83 -1.35 12.24 -30.62
N GLY A 84 -0.60 13.07 -31.35
CA GLY A 84 0.06 12.68 -32.60
C GLY A 84 1.16 11.63 -32.41
N ILE A 85 1.99 11.79 -31.39
CA ILE A 85 3.06 10.84 -31.08
C ILE A 85 2.47 9.53 -30.55
N VAL A 86 1.46 9.57 -29.67
CA VAL A 86 0.80 8.36 -29.16
C VAL A 86 0.17 7.55 -30.30
N ARG A 87 -0.47 8.19 -31.29
CA ARG A 87 -1.04 7.51 -32.47
C ARG A 87 -0.01 6.74 -33.31
N THR A 88 1.25 7.16 -33.28
CA THR A 88 2.35 6.55 -34.04
C THR A 88 3.30 5.73 -33.16
N SER A 89 2.99 5.62 -31.86
CA SER A 89 3.78 4.84 -30.90
C SER A 89 3.70 3.34 -31.16
N THR A 90 2.53 2.85 -31.57
CA THR A 90 2.32 1.49 -32.07
C THR A 90 2.26 1.52 -33.59
N GLY A 91 3.18 0.83 -34.26
CA GLY A 91 3.15 0.65 -35.70
C GLY A 91 2.17 -0.45 -36.11
N SER A 92 1.74 -0.46 -37.38
CA SER A 92 1.07 -1.64 -37.95
C SER A 92 2.10 -2.63 -38.47
N HIS A 93 1.71 -3.86 -38.84
CA HIS A 93 2.61 -4.78 -39.55
C HIS A 93 3.12 -4.26 -40.91
N LEU A 94 2.63 -3.10 -41.37
CA LEU A 94 3.00 -2.46 -42.63
C LEU A 94 3.80 -1.17 -42.44
N SER A 95 3.85 -0.61 -41.21
CA SER A 95 4.45 0.69 -40.91
C SER A 95 5.26 0.67 -39.60
N ARG A 96 6.35 1.43 -39.57
CA ARG A 96 7.23 1.52 -38.40
C ARG A 96 6.63 2.36 -37.26
N SER A 97 7.05 2.07 -36.03
CA SER A 97 6.77 2.85 -34.83
C SER A 97 7.69 4.08 -34.73
N ASN A 98 7.28 5.11 -33.98
CA ASN A 98 8.12 6.25 -33.59
C ASN A 98 8.98 6.04 -32.32
N ARG A 99 9.06 4.80 -31.83
CA ARG A 99 9.88 4.40 -30.67
C ARG A 99 11.38 4.36 -31.02
N ILE A 100 12.23 4.23 -30.00
CA ILE A 100 13.70 4.23 -30.13
C ILE A 100 14.18 3.22 -31.19
N ASP A 101 13.70 1.97 -31.12
CA ASP A 101 13.82 1.00 -32.21
C ASP A 101 12.50 0.94 -32.99
N PRO A 102 12.45 1.53 -34.19
CA PRO A 102 11.22 1.65 -34.97
C PRO A 102 10.72 0.31 -35.55
N ARG A 103 11.50 -0.77 -35.40
CA ARG A 103 11.14 -2.12 -35.85
C ARG A 103 10.27 -2.87 -34.84
N PHE A 104 10.15 -2.38 -33.61
CA PHE A 104 9.36 -3.00 -32.55
C PHE A 104 8.35 -1.98 -32.00
N ASP A 105 7.24 -2.49 -31.47
CA ASP A 105 6.37 -1.68 -30.61
C ASP A 105 6.97 -1.60 -29.19
N GLY A 106 6.14 -1.54 -28.16
CA GLY A 106 6.61 -1.57 -26.78
C GLY A 106 7.37 -2.87 -26.49
N VAL A 107 8.58 -2.74 -25.98
CA VAL A 107 9.41 -3.86 -25.53
C VAL A 107 9.54 -3.78 -24.01
N GLY A 108 8.85 -4.66 -23.31
CA GLY A 108 8.99 -4.82 -21.86
C GLY A 108 10.22 -5.66 -21.53
N LEU A 109 11.03 -5.22 -20.58
CA LEU A 109 12.09 -6.01 -19.98
C LEU A 109 11.72 -6.28 -18.52
N VAL A 110 11.52 -7.54 -18.19
CA VAL A 110 11.36 -8.00 -16.80
C VAL A 110 12.74 -8.05 -16.16
N GLU A 111 12.96 -7.22 -15.15
CA GLU A 111 14.22 -7.10 -14.42
C GLU A 111 13.98 -7.01 -12.91
N THR A 112 15.06 -7.11 -12.12
CA THR A 112 15.01 -7.09 -10.64
C THR A 112 15.66 -5.82 -10.09
N SER A 113 15.17 -4.66 -10.50
CA SER A 113 15.71 -3.34 -10.13
C SER A 113 14.82 -2.55 -9.17
N ALA A 114 13.62 -3.07 -8.83
CA ALA A 114 12.72 -2.42 -7.89
C ALA A 114 13.13 -2.68 -6.42
N SER A 115 12.69 -1.78 -5.54
CA SER A 115 12.93 -1.86 -4.10
C SER A 115 11.76 -1.30 -3.30
N SER A 116 11.62 -1.75 -2.07
CA SER A 116 10.62 -1.26 -1.12
C SER A 116 11.21 -1.11 0.28
N ILE A 117 10.63 -0.20 1.07
CA ILE A 117 10.91 -0.09 2.49
C ILE A 117 9.63 0.24 3.25
N TYR A 118 9.40 -0.50 4.31
CA TYR A 118 8.28 -0.35 5.22
C TYR A 118 8.81 -0.10 6.63
N HIS A 119 8.18 0.83 7.33
CA HIS A 119 8.38 1.07 8.75
C HIS A 119 7.03 1.13 9.45
N GLY A 120 6.91 0.43 10.58
CA GLY A 120 5.72 0.42 11.41
C GLY A 120 6.07 0.60 12.88
N LEU A 121 5.31 1.44 13.57
CA LEU A 121 5.33 1.59 15.03
C LEU A 121 3.98 1.13 15.57
N GLN A 122 4.00 0.13 16.43
CA GLN A 122 2.84 -0.44 17.10
C GLN A 122 2.91 -0.10 18.57
N LEU A 123 1.89 0.58 19.06
CA LEU A 123 1.71 0.94 20.46
C LEU A 123 0.50 0.19 20.99
N GLN A 124 0.60 -0.35 22.19
CA GLN A 124 -0.54 -0.94 22.89
C GLN A 124 -0.49 -0.57 24.35
N ILE A 125 -1.63 -0.13 24.89
CA ILE A 125 -1.81 0.09 26.31
C ILE A 125 -3.02 -0.70 26.78
N GLN A 126 -2.90 -1.35 27.93
CA GLN A 126 -3.96 -2.15 28.51
C GLN A 126 -4.05 -1.88 30.01
N LYS A 127 -5.24 -1.51 30.46
CA LYS A 127 -5.57 -1.43 31.89
C LYS A 127 -6.55 -2.54 32.21
N ARG A 128 -6.22 -3.39 33.16
CA ARG A 128 -7.13 -4.39 33.72
C ARG A 128 -7.47 -3.98 35.15
N TRP A 129 -8.74 -3.95 35.53
CA TRP A 129 -9.13 -3.74 36.93
C TRP A 129 -9.43 -5.10 37.58
N SER A 130 -9.36 -5.16 38.92
CA SER A 130 -9.54 -6.40 39.70
C SER A 130 -10.94 -7.00 39.55
N SER A 131 -11.95 -6.19 39.24
CA SER A 131 -13.34 -6.61 39.03
C SER A 131 -13.70 -6.65 37.55
N ARG A 132 -13.22 -7.68 36.82
CA ARG A 132 -13.66 -8.10 35.46
C ARG A 132 -13.61 -7.06 34.33
N SER A 133 -13.28 -5.81 34.63
CA SER A 133 -13.19 -4.72 33.68
C SER A 133 -11.80 -4.65 33.08
N ALA A 134 -11.72 -4.38 31.78
CA ALA A 134 -10.47 -4.10 31.09
C ALA A 134 -10.71 -3.13 29.94
N VAL A 135 -9.72 -2.29 29.68
CA VAL A 135 -9.66 -1.44 28.50
C VAL A 135 -8.33 -1.66 27.83
N GLN A 136 -8.35 -1.68 26.49
CA GLN A 136 -7.17 -1.78 25.67
C GLN A 136 -7.27 -0.80 24.51
N ALA A 137 -6.18 -0.10 24.23
CA ALA A 137 -6.02 0.68 23.02
C ALA A 137 -4.76 0.21 22.30
N ALA A 138 -4.87 -0.01 21.00
CA ALA A 138 -3.76 -0.34 20.11
C ALA A 138 -3.73 0.65 18.96
N TYR A 139 -2.56 1.24 18.72
CA TYR A 139 -2.34 2.21 17.66
C TYR A 139 -1.15 1.78 16.81
N THR A 140 -1.35 1.71 15.51
CA THR A 140 -0.30 1.43 14.54
C THR A 140 -0.11 2.66 13.67
N TRP A 141 1.10 3.20 13.69
CA TRP A 141 1.59 4.09 12.64
C TRP A 141 2.39 3.26 11.64
N SER A 142 2.23 3.51 10.34
CA SER A 142 3.06 2.88 9.34
C SER A 142 3.40 3.80 8.17
N LYS A 143 4.45 3.45 7.44
CA LYS A 143 4.80 4.08 6.18
C LYS A 143 5.50 3.08 5.28
N SER A 144 4.92 2.85 4.12
CA SER A 144 5.46 2.05 3.03
C SER A 144 5.88 2.95 1.88
N ILE A 145 7.09 2.75 1.37
CA ILE A 145 7.64 3.46 0.21
C ILE A 145 8.21 2.43 -0.73
N ASP A 146 7.84 2.50 -2.00
CA ASP A 146 8.39 1.66 -3.06
C ASP A 146 8.61 2.46 -4.34
N ASN A 147 9.29 1.83 -5.29
CA ASN A 147 9.40 2.34 -6.65
C ASN A 147 8.28 1.82 -7.56
N ILE A 148 7.66 0.71 -7.16
CA ILE A 148 6.54 0.04 -7.82
C ILE A 148 5.77 -0.69 -6.72
N SER A 149 4.48 -0.37 -6.59
CA SER A 149 3.60 -1.02 -5.62
C SER A 149 3.04 -2.33 -6.18
N ASP A 150 2.80 -2.40 -7.48
CA ASP A 150 2.32 -3.60 -8.14
C ASP A 150 3.12 -3.98 -9.41
N ALA A 151 3.98 -4.99 -9.26
CA ALA A 151 4.75 -5.52 -10.37
C ALA A 151 3.91 -6.26 -11.43
N LEU A 152 2.68 -6.69 -11.11
CA LEU A 152 1.82 -7.47 -12.00
C LEU A 152 0.76 -6.61 -12.71
N GLY A 153 0.53 -5.37 -12.26
CA GLY A 153 -0.41 -4.43 -12.88
C GLY A 153 -1.88 -4.85 -12.74
N VAL A 154 -2.23 -5.49 -11.62
CA VAL A 154 -3.56 -5.94 -11.23
C VAL A 154 -4.26 -4.94 -10.29
N MET A 155 -3.50 -4.10 -9.58
CA MET A 155 -4.01 -3.04 -8.72
C MET A 155 -4.64 -1.93 -9.55
N LEU A 156 -5.84 -1.53 -9.14
CA LEU A 156 -6.54 -0.39 -9.71
C LEU A 156 -5.73 0.89 -9.46
N TYR A 157 -5.54 1.69 -10.50
CA TYR A 157 -4.85 2.98 -10.46
C TYR A 157 -3.35 2.93 -10.10
N ASP A 158 -2.71 1.76 -10.29
CA ASP A 158 -1.26 1.62 -10.27
C ASP A 158 -0.74 1.10 -11.63
N SER A 159 0.53 1.36 -11.92
CA SER A 159 1.20 0.92 -13.15
C SER A 159 2.37 0.01 -12.82
N SER A 160 2.42 -1.16 -13.45
CA SER A 160 3.58 -2.07 -13.38
C SER A 160 4.79 -1.58 -14.19
N VAL A 161 4.63 -0.45 -14.90
CA VAL A 161 5.67 0.19 -15.69
C VAL A 161 6.04 1.55 -15.08
N PRO A 162 7.33 1.80 -14.79
CA PRO A 162 7.80 3.10 -14.32
C PRO A 162 7.48 4.25 -15.28
N GLN A 163 7.15 5.43 -14.74
CA GLN A 163 6.94 6.67 -15.49
C GLN A 163 8.19 7.08 -16.28
N THR A 164 9.38 6.85 -15.72
CA THR A 164 10.67 7.13 -16.37
C THR A 164 11.40 5.82 -16.61
N PRO A 165 11.35 5.25 -17.83
CA PRO A 165 11.87 3.90 -18.08
C PRO A 165 13.39 3.75 -18.01
N PHE A 166 14.13 4.85 -17.81
CA PHE A 166 15.58 4.83 -17.63
C PHE A 166 16.02 5.30 -16.24
N ASP A 167 15.07 5.71 -15.40
CA ASP A 167 15.34 6.08 -14.01
C ASP A 167 14.20 5.58 -13.10
N ILE A 168 14.32 4.34 -12.63
CA ILE A 168 13.35 3.78 -11.69
C ILE A 168 13.33 4.51 -10.34
N ARG A 169 14.42 5.23 -10.00
CA ARG A 169 14.51 5.94 -8.72
C ARG A 169 13.55 7.14 -8.68
N SER A 170 13.24 7.74 -9.83
CA SER A 170 12.25 8.81 -9.95
C SER A 170 10.83 8.38 -9.56
N ASN A 171 10.56 7.06 -9.59
CA ASN A 171 9.25 6.48 -9.25
C ASN A 171 9.10 6.18 -7.76
N ARG A 172 10.06 6.59 -6.92
CA ARG A 172 10.04 6.29 -5.50
C ARG A 172 8.99 7.13 -4.77
N ALA A 173 7.90 6.50 -4.38
CA ALA A 173 6.74 7.16 -3.78
C ALA A 173 6.18 6.35 -2.61
N VAL A 174 5.21 6.93 -1.90
CA VAL A 174 4.42 6.19 -0.90
C VAL A 174 3.67 5.08 -1.63
N SER A 175 3.72 3.86 -1.10
CA SER A 175 3.08 2.69 -1.72
C SER A 175 1.58 2.90 -1.89
N ALA A 176 1.00 2.35 -2.97
CA ALA A 176 -0.43 2.44 -3.26
C ALA A 176 -1.33 1.84 -2.16
N PHE A 177 -0.79 0.91 -1.37
CA PHE A 177 -1.48 0.21 -0.28
C PHE A 177 -1.04 0.69 1.12
N ASP A 178 -0.39 1.85 1.23
CA ASP A 178 0.03 2.41 2.51
C ASP A 178 -1.17 2.81 3.39
N VAL A 179 -1.17 2.36 4.65
CA VAL A 179 -2.19 2.72 5.66
C VAL A 179 -1.50 3.36 6.86
N PRO A 180 -1.35 4.69 6.88
CA PRO A 180 -0.46 5.34 7.84
C PRO A 180 -0.91 5.25 9.29
N HIS A 181 -2.22 5.21 9.55
CA HIS A 181 -2.75 5.25 10.91
C HIS A 181 -3.88 4.24 11.07
N ARG A 182 -3.77 3.39 12.10
CA ARG A 182 -4.84 2.49 12.52
C ARG A 182 -4.95 2.51 14.04
N LEU A 183 -6.14 2.83 14.54
CA LEU A 183 -6.48 2.79 15.96
C LEU A 183 -7.52 1.69 16.17
N VAL A 184 -7.29 0.83 17.16
CA VAL A 184 -8.25 -0.16 17.65
C VAL A 184 -8.41 0.07 19.14
N PHE A 185 -9.63 0.28 19.58
CA PHE A 185 -9.99 0.45 20.98
C PHE A 185 -11.00 -0.62 21.39
N TYR A 186 -10.72 -1.30 22.49
CA TYR A 186 -11.56 -2.36 23.03
C TYR A 186 -11.80 -2.12 24.52
N ARG A 187 -13.03 -2.38 24.97
CA ARG A 187 -13.43 -2.25 26.37
C ARG A 187 -14.38 -3.35 26.81
N VAL A 188 -14.22 -3.76 28.06
CA VAL A 188 -15.16 -4.53 28.88
C VAL A 188 -15.28 -3.77 30.19
N LEU A 189 -16.45 -3.22 30.48
CA LEU A 189 -16.70 -2.48 31.71
C LEU A 189 -17.86 -3.12 32.45
N GLU A 190 -17.60 -3.68 33.63
CA GLU A 190 -18.65 -4.07 34.55
C GLU A 190 -19.28 -2.81 35.16
N LEU A 191 -20.60 -2.63 35.00
CA LEU A 191 -21.32 -1.47 35.51
C LEU A 191 -21.57 -1.67 37.01
N PRO A 192 -21.27 -0.69 37.88
CA PRO A 192 -21.48 -0.81 39.32
C PRO A 192 -22.95 -0.57 39.72
N LEU A 193 -23.90 -1.00 38.89
CA LEU A 193 -25.33 -0.85 39.15
C LEU A 193 -25.78 -1.86 40.21
N ALA A 194 -26.63 -1.39 41.14
CA ALA A 194 -27.27 -2.21 42.17
C ALA A 194 -26.36 -3.12 43.02
N ARG A 195 -25.03 -2.85 43.10
CA ARG A 195 -24.07 -3.63 43.90
C ARG A 195 -24.47 -3.77 45.38
N ASN A 196 -24.99 -2.70 45.96
CA ASN A 196 -25.43 -2.66 47.36
C ASN A 196 -26.96 -2.71 47.52
N ALA A 197 -27.71 -2.88 46.42
CA ALA A 197 -29.16 -2.97 46.48
C ALA A 197 -29.60 -4.36 46.98
N THR A 198 -30.82 -4.44 47.50
CA THR A 198 -31.48 -5.69 47.89
C THR A 198 -32.83 -5.81 47.17
N GLY A 199 -33.34 -7.03 47.00
CA GLY A 199 -34.61 -7.28 46.32
C GLY A 199 -34.55 -7.09 44.80
N LEU A 200 -35.69 -6.71 44.21
CA LEU A 200 -35.91 -6.57 42.76
C LEU A 200 -34.85 -5.72 42.03
N PRO A 201 -34.40 -4.56 42.54
CA PRO A 201 -33.36 -3.77 41.88
C PRO A 201 -32.02 -4.49 41.76
N LYS A 202 -31.66 -5.35 42.74
CA LYS A 202 -30.45 -6.18 42.64
C LYS A 202 -30.58 -7.22 41.54
N VAL A 203 -31.71 -7.90 41.47
CA VAL A 203 -31.96 -8.94 40.45
C VAL A 203 -31.95 -8.36 39.04
N LEU A 204 -32.51 -7.16 38.86
CA LEU A 204 -32.67 -6.55 37.54
C LEU A 204 -31.41 -5.84 37.03
N PHE A 205 -30.60 -5.26 37.93
CA PHE A 205 -29.52 -4.34 37.54
C PHE A 205 -28.12 -4.76 38.01
N HIS A 206 -27.96 -5.85 38.77
CA HIS A 206 -26.63 -6.34 39.16
C HIS A 206 -26.00 -7.21 38.06
N GLY A 207 -24.69 -7.08 37.84
CA GLY A 207 -23.91 -7.95 36.95
C GLY A 207 -23.82 -7.48 35.48
N TRP A 208 -24.50 -6.40 35.13
CA TRP A 208 -24.44 -5.83 33.78
C TRP A 208 -23.02 -5.48 33.37
N SER A 209 -22.68 -5.83 32.12
CA SER A 209 -21.41 -5.47 31.49
C SER A 209 -21.62 -4.75 30.17
N PHE A 210 -20.75 -3.79 29.90
CA PHE A 210 -20.71 -3.05 28.65
C PHE A 210 -19.45 -3.41 27.87
N ASN A 211 -19.67 -4.01 26.70
CA ASN A 211 -18.60 -4.49 25.82
C ASN A 211 -18.67 -3.73 24.50
N GLY A 212 -17.51 -3.27 24.03
CA GLY A 212 -17.44 -2.56 22.76
C GLY A 212 -16.06 -2.62 22.14
N ILE A 213 -16.06 -2.63 20.80
CA ILE A 213 -14.86 -2.45 19.98
C ILE A 213 -15.10 -1.30 19.00
N VAL A 214 -14.08 -0.47 18.82
CA VAL A 214 -14.04 0.60 17.84
C VAL A 214 -12.75 0.48 17.06
N GLN A 215 -12.86 0.43 15.74
CA GLN A 215 -11.72 0.45 14.84
C GLN A 215 -11.80 1.68 13.91
N MET A 216 -10.66 2.35 13.74
CA MET A 216 -10.50 3.49 12.84
C MET A 216 -9.22 3.31 12.03
N GLY A 217 -9.30 3.53 10.71
CA GLY A 217 -8.16 3.59 9.81
C GLY A 217 -8.19 4.88 9.01
N LEU A 218 -7.05 5.55 8.88
CA LEU A 218 -6.90 6.69 7.97
C LEU A 218 -6.13 6.24 6.75
N PHE A 219 -6.75 6.41 5.59
CA PHE A 219 -6.13 6.20 4.28
C PHE A 219 -5.71 7.57 3.73
N LYS A 220 -4.54 7.63 3.08
CA LYS A 220 -4.15 8.84 2.36
C LYS A 220 -4.93 8.87 1.04
N CYS A 221 -5.77 9.89 0.85
CA CYS A 221 -6.45 10.10 -0.43
C CYS A 221 -5.43 10.59 -1.48
N ASN A 222 -5.37 9.92 -2.64
CA ASN A 222 -4.93 10.60 -3.87
C ASN A 222 -5.95 11.70 -4.20
N PRO A 223 -5.55 12.85 -4.78
CA PRO A 223 -6.49 13.92 -5.11
C PRO A 223 -7.53 13.38 -6.12
N GLY A 224 -8.74 13.10 -5.64
CA GLY A 224 -9.82 12.53 -6.46
C GLY A 224 -10.86 11.66 -5.74
N PHE A 225 -10.63 11.22 -4.49
CA PHE A 225 -11.60 10.36 -3.78
C PHE A 225 -11.96 10.83 -2.36
N PRO A 226 -13.25 10.69 -1.95
CA PRO A 226 -13.69 10.96 -0.58
C PRO A 226 -13.13 9.91 0.40
N ALA A 227 -12.71 10.37 1.58
CA ALA A 227 -12.22 9.51 2.65
C ALA A 227 -13.29 8.48 3.06
N ARG A 228 -12.94 7.18 3.05
CA ARG A 228 -13.79 6.13 3.59
C ARG A 228 -13.28 5.74 4.98
N SER A 229 -13.92 6.25 6.02
CA SER A 229 -13.81 5.68 7.36
C SER A 229 -14.77 4.49 7.46
N THR A 230 -14.24 3.30 7.73
CA THR A 230 -15.08 2.17 8.11
C THR A 230 -15.09 2.10 9.63
N LEU A 231 -16.21 2.53 10.23
CA LEU A 231 -16.49 2.37 11.64
C LEU A 231 -17.30 1.08 11.80
N GLU A 232 -16.70 0.01 12.32
CA GLU A 232 -17.45 -1.16 12.77
C GLU A 232 -17.70 -1.00 14.27
N LEU A 233 -18.96 -0.85 14.65
CA LEU A 233 -19.44 -0.80 16.02
C LEU A 233 -20.04 -2.16 16.35
N GLY A 234 -19.32 -2.96 17.13
CA GLY A 234 -19.86 -4.14 17.78
C GLY A 234 -20.19 -3.79 19.22
N GLU A 235 -21.47 -3.55 19.53
CA GLU A 235 -21.96 -3.31 20.88
C GLU A 235 -22.77 -4.52 21.37
N ALA A 236 -22.44 -5.04 22.55
CA ALA A 236 -23.19 -6.12 23.16
C ALA A 236 -23.37 -5.85 24.66
N LEU A 237 -24.62 -5.70 25.06
CA LEU A 237 -25.06 -5.63 26.45
C LEU A 237 -25.40 -7.05 26.91
N ARG A 238 -24.77 -7.55 27.97
CA ARG A 238 -25.10 -8.86 28.57
C ARG A 238 -25.65 -8.66 29.98
N ILE A 239 -26.78 -9.33 30.25
CA ILE A 239 -27.48 -9.48 31.53
C ILE A 239 -26.91 -10.69 32.27
#